data_AF-A0A7T5RIV3-F1
#
_entry.id   AF-A0A7T5RIV3-F1
#
_cell.length_a   1.000
_cell.length_b   1.000
_cell.length_c   1.000
_cell.angle_alpha   90.00
_cell.angle_beta   90.00
_cell.angle_gamma   90.00
#
_symmetry.space_group_name_H-M   'P 1'
#
loop_
_entity.id
_entity.type
_entity.pdbx_description
1 polymer ?
#
loop_
_entity_poly.entity_id
_entity_poly.type
_entity_poly.pdbx_seq_one_letter_code
_entity_poly.pdbx_strand_id
1 'polypeptide(L)'
;MSVKERNPLYDAARRGPPVAIALFILLLFVIALASIGFQYYKYWPRHGTSYYVHPVGIPIYNMSNVKISWEEWTSMVKTVDKSLETLKSCLGVADMLDEDKLLSVSIIVLPPETITHFKEAVEGFIGLKYIFIRRDLFDESRLVHEWLHAYFFLAYRWRSNLFHQSPLFKKCGQ
;
A
#
# COMPACT_ATOMS: atom_id res chain seq x y z
N MET A 1 -1.09 8.99 -72.69
CA MET A 1 -1.29 8.80 -71.23
C MET A 1 -0.03 9.27 -70.53
N SER A 2 -0.12 10.37 -69.76
CA SER A 2 1.03 10.94 -69.05
C SER A 2 1.26 10.18 -67.75
N VAL A 3 2.44 9.57 -67.61
CA VAL A 3 2.86 8.89 -66.38
C VAL A 3 3.30 9.98 -65.40
N LYS A 4 2.47 10.27 -64.39
CA LYS A 4 2.88 11.09 -63.24
C LYS A 4 4.01 10.35 -62.51
N GLU A 5 5.24 10.83 -62.64
CA GLU A 5 6.36 10.41 -61.80
C GLU A 5 6.00 10.62 -60.33
N ARG A 6 5.98 9.53 -59.55
CA ARG A 6 5.79 9.62 -58.11
C ARG A 6 7.06 10.20 -57.52
N ASN A 7 6.94 11.36 -56.88
CA ASN A 7 8.04 11.95 -56.13
C ASN A 7 8.23 11.17 -54.82
N PRO A 8 9.32 10.40 -54.66
CA PRO A 8 9.52 9.54 -53.47
C PRO A 8 9.66 10.34 -52.17
N LEU A 9 10.04 11.63 -52.25
CA LEU A 9 10.05 12.54 -51.10
C LEU A 9 8.64 12.80 -50.55
N TYR A 10 7.61 12.79 -51.41
CA TYR A 10 6.23 12.98 -51.02
C TYR A 10 5.64 11.73 -50.32
N ASP A 11 6.09 10.54 -50.74
CA ASP A 11 5.68 9.27 -50.13
C ASP A 11 6.42 8.98 -48.80
N ALA A 12 7.63 9.52 -48.61
CA ALA A 12 8.35 9.49 -47.34
C ALA A 12 7.71 10.42 -46.28
N ALA A 13 7.22 11.60 -46.70
CA ALA A 13 6.53 12.54 -45.81
C ALA A 13 5.15 12.05 -45.33
N ARG A 14 4.46 11.19 -46.10
CA ARG A 14 3.20 10.54 -45.69
C ARG A 14 3.37 9.44 -44.64
N ARG A 15 4.58 8.94 -44.43
CA ARG A 15 4.95 8.02 -43.33
C ARG A 15 5.55 8.81 -42.17
N GLY A 16 5.03 10.02 -41.89
CA GLY A 16 5.38 10.80 -40.70
C GLY A 16 5.25 9.94 -39.43
N PRO A 17 6.11 10.15 -38.43
CA PRO A 17 6.79 9.11 -37.65
C PRO A 17 5.82 8.43 -36.67
N PRO A 18 5.05 7.42 -37.10
CA PRO A 18 3.97 6.88 -36.28
C PRO A 18 4.58 6.11 -35.10
N VAL A 19 5.76 5.54 -35.33
CA VAL A 19 6.57 4.83 -34.34
C VAL A 19 7.14 5.79 -33.30
N ALA A 20 7.68 6.95 -33.70
CA ALA A 20 8.26 7.89 -32.73
C ALA A 20 7.19 8.49 -31.81
N ILE A 21 6.02 8.83 -32.36
CA ILE A 21 4.88 9.32 -31.58
C ILE A 21 4.35 8.22 -30.65
N ALA A 22 4.20 6.99 -31.14
CA ALA A 22 3.77 5.86 -30.31
C ALA A 22 4.76 5.55 -29.18
N LEU A 23 6.07 5.59 -29.45
CA LEU A 23 7.11 5.41 -28.44
C LEU A 23 7.11 6.53 -27.41
N PHE A 24 6.88 7.78 -27.84
CA PHE A 24 6.76 8.92 -26.94
C PHE A 24 5.53 8.80 -26.02
N ILE A 25 4.37 8.41 -26.57
CA ILE A 25 3.16 8.14 -25.78
C ILE A 25 3.38 6.98 -24.80
N LEU A 26 4.03 5.89 -25.24
CA LEU A 26 4.37 4.77 -24.38
C LEU A 26 5.32 5.18 -23.25
N LEU A 27 6.32 6.02 -23.55
CA LEU A 27 7.22 6.55 -22.53
C LEU A 27 6.47 7.41 -21.51
N LEU A 28 5.60 8.31 -21.95
CA LEU A 28 4.75 9.10 -21.04
C LEU A 28 3.86 8.21 -20.18
N PHE A 29 3.31 7.14 -20.76
CA PHE A 29 2.51 6.16 -20.04
C PHE A 29 3.32 5.40 -18.98
N VAL A 30 4.54 4.95 -19.32
CA VAL A 30 5.45 4.30 -18.37
C VAL A 30 5.86 5.25 -17.24
N ILE A 31 6.17 6.52 -17.55
CA ILE A 31 6.51 7.54 -16.56
C ILE A 31 5.31 7.83 -15.65
N ALA A 32 4.10 7.94 -16.21
CA ALA A 32 2.87 8.16 -15.45
C ALA A 32 2.58 6.98 -14.50
N LEU A 33 2.73 5.74 -14.96
CA LEU A 33 2.59 4.56 -14.12
C LEU A 33 3.67 4.46 -13.03
N ALA A 34 4.92 4.79 -13.38
CA ALA A 34 6.03 4.79 -12.43
C ALA A 34 5.84 5.83 -11.33
N SER A 35 5.34 7.03 -11.67
CA SER A 35 5.13 8.13 -10.72
C SER A 35 3.97 7.88 -9.74
N ILE A 36 2.96 7.10 -10.12
CA ILE A 36 1.90 6.63 -9.20
C ILE A 36 2.46 5.62 -8.19
N GLY A 37 3.30 4.68 -8.64
CA GLY A 37 3.94 3.71 -7.74
C GLY A 37 5.02 4.31 -6.84
N PHE A 38 5.68 5.40 -7.27
CA PHE A 38 6.82 5.99 -6.57
C PHE A 38 6.45 6.62 -5.22
N GLN A 39 5.21 7.06 -5.04
CA GLN A 39 4.78 7.74 -3.81
C GLN A 39 4.88 6.84 -2.56
N TYR A 40 4.79 5.52 -2.75
CA TYR A 40 4.86 4.54 -1.66
C TYR A 40 6.26 3.97 -1.45
N TYR A 41 7.11 4.05 -2.48
CA TYR A 41 8.47 3.50 -2.42
C TYR A 41 9.33 4.17 -1.34
N LYS A 42 9.07 5.44 -1.02
CA LYS A 42 9.79 6.13 0.07
C LYS A 42 9.57 5.49 1.45
N TYR A 43 8.46 4.78 1.64
CA TYR A 43 8.06 4.18 2.91
C TYR A 43 8.42 2.71 3.03
N TRP A 44 8.91 2.05 1.97
CA TRP A 44 9.30 0.64 2.06
C TRP A 44 10.56 0.44 2.91
N PRO A 45 10.62 -0.63 3.73
CA PRO A 45 11.84 -1.03 4.41
C PRO A 45 13.01 -1.14 3.43
N ARG A 46 14.14 -0.57 3.81
CA ARG A 46 15.38 -0.63 3.05
C ARG A 46 16.34 -1.60 3.72
N HIS A 47 17.42 -1.93 3.02
CA HIS A 47 18.50 -2.71 3.63
C HIS A 47 19.01 -1.98 4.90
N GLY A 48 19.05 -2.70 6.02
CA GLY A 48 19.47 -2.15 7.32
C GLY A 48 18.39 -1.40 8.10
N THR A 49 17.14 -1.35 7.62
CA THR A 49 16.01 -0.85 8.44
C THR A 49 15.88 -1.70 9.71
N SER A 50 15.85 -1.04 10.88
CA SER A 50 15.64 -1.75 12.14
C SER A 50 14.23 -2.32 12.20
N TYR A 51 14.12 -3.56 12.65
CA TYR A 51 12.83 -4.26 12.73
C TYR A 51 12.78 -5.15 13.97
N TYR A 52 11.55 -5.48 14.36
CA TYR A 52 11.24 -6.51 15.34
C TYR A 52 10.27 -7.50 14.68
N VAL A 53 10.43 -8.80 14.96
CA VAL A 53 9.47 -9.82 14.51
C VAL A 53 8.65 -10.24 15.72
N HIS A 54 7.36 -9.95 15.65
CA HIS A 54 6.38 -10.38 16.65
C HIS A 54 6.44 -11.91 16.85
N PRO A 55 6.20 -12.46 18.05
CA PRO A 55 6.21 -13.91 18.28
C PRO A 55 5.34 -14.75 17.34
N VAL A 56 4.26 -14.16 16.81
CA VAL A 56 3.37 -14.80 15.82
C VAL A 56 3.80 -14.58 14.37
N GLY A 57 5.02 -14.09 14.13
CA GLY A 57 5.63 -13.96 12.81
C GLY A 57 5.44 -12.63 12.10
N ILE A 58 4.70 -11.66 12.67
CA ILE A 58 4.45 -10.35 12.06
C ILE A 58 5.71 -9.48 12.13
N PRO A 59 6.30 -9.06 11.00
CA PRO A 59 7.42 -8.11 11.01
C PRO A 59 6.93 -6.69 11.24
N ILE A 60 7.57 -5.97 12.16
CA ILE A 60 7.33 -4.55 12.45
C ILE A 60 8.60 -3.78 12.11
N TYR A 61 8.57 -2.98 11.04
CA TYR A 61 9.69 -2.20 10.56
C TYR A 61 9.61 -0.76 11.03
N ASN A 62 10.74 -0.20 11.47
CA ASN A 62 10.83 1.19 11.87
C ASN A 62 11.38 2.07 10.74
N MET A 63 10.50 2.87 10.15
CA MET A 63 10.80 3.88 9.14
C MET A 63 10.62 5.31 9.70
N SER A 64 10.54 5.48 11.02
CA SER A 64 10.20 6.75 11.68
C SER A 64 11.35 7.77 11.77
N ASN A 65 12.50 7.52 11.13
CA ASN A 65 13.76 8.29 11.22
C ASN A 65 14.38 8.40 12.63
N VAL A 66 13.77 7.79 13.65
CA VAL A 66 14.24 7.79 15.03
C VAL A 66 14.44 6.35 15.49
N LYS A 67 15.48 6.10 16.28
CA LYS A 67 15.70 4.78 16.88
C LYS A 67 14.62 4.52 17.94
N ILE A 68 13.90 3.40 17.79
CA ILE A 68 12.89 2.94 18.77
C ILE A 68 13.62 2.27 19.95
N SER A 69 13.24 2.62 21.17
CA SER A 69 13.78 2.01 22.39
C SER A 69 13.18 0.63 22.63
N TRP A 70 13.77 -0.16 23.54
CA TRP A 70 13.23 -1.48 23.84
C TRP A 70 11.85 -1.44 24.52
N GLU A 71 11.63 -0.44 25.38
CA GLU A 71 10.36 -0.20 26.06
C GLU A 71 9.27 0.14 25.05
N GLU A 72 9.60 0.95 24.04
CA GLU A 72 8.67 1.30 22.97
C GLU A 72 8.38 0.11 22.04
N TRP A 73 9.39 -0.68 21.67
CA TRP A 73 9.16 -1.95 20.97
C TRP A 73 8.21 -2.86 21.74
N THR A 74 8.44 -3.00 23.06
CA THR A 74 7.58 -3.79 23.94
C THR A 74 6.15 -3.25 23.97
N SER A 75 5.99 -1.92 23.98
CA SER A 75 4.67 -1.28 23.91
C SER A 75 3.98 -1.60 22.57
N MET A 76 4.69 -1.46 21.45
CA MET A 76 4.15 -1.76 20.12
C MET A 76 3.73 -3.23 19.98
N VAL A 77 4.51 -4.16 20.51
CA VAL A 77 4.17 -5.59 20.55
C VAL A 77 2.88 -5.83 21.32
N LYS A 78 2.72 -5.23 22.50
CA LYS A 78 1.48 -5.34 23.28
C LYS A 78 0.28 -4.74 22.54
N THR A 79 0.47 -3.64 21.81
CA THR A 79 -0.59 -3.06 20.97
C THR A 79 -0.98 -4.02 19.86
N VAL A 80 0.00 -4.66 19.20
CA VAL A 80 -0.25 -5.71 18.18
C VAL A 80 -1.04 -6.87 18.75
N ASP A 81 -0.64 -7.40 19.92
CA ASP A 81 -1.36 -8.48 20.61
C ASP A 81 -2.83 -8.12 20.84
N LYS A 82 -3.07 -6.94 21.45
CA LYS A 82 -4.43 -6.45 21.74
C LYS A 82 -5.26 -6.28 20.48
N SER A 83 -4.69 -5.65 19.45
CA SER A 83 -5.39 -5.45 18.16
C SER A 83 -5.76 -6.77 17.50
N LEU A 84 -4.88 -7.78 17.54
CA LEU A 84 -5.20 -9.11 17.01
C LEU A 84 -6.31 -9.78 17.80
N GLU A 85 -6.28 -9.70 19.13
CA GLU A 85 -7.34 -10.22 20.00
C GLU A 85 -8.69 -9.53 19.70
N THR A 86 -8.71 -8.21 19.65
CA THR A 86 -9.90 -7.40 19.33
C THR A 86 -10.45 -7.75 17.95
N LEU A 87 -9.58 -7.85 16.94
CA LEU A 87 -9.99 -8.22 15.59
C LEU A 87 -10.58 -9.63 15.55
N LYS A 88 -9.91 -10.62 16.16
CA LYS A 88 -10.39 -12.01 16.25
C LYS A 88 -11.74 -12.11 16.95
N SER A 89 -11.91 -11.39 18.06
CA SER A 89 -13.15 -11.33 18.81
C SER A 89 -14.29 -10.72 17.98
N CYS A 90 -13.99 -9.66 17.21
CA CYS A 90 -15.01 -8.96 16.43
C CYS A 90 -15.46 -9.72 15.18
N LEU A 91 -14.49 -10.31 14.43
CA LEU A 91 -14.74 -11.13 13.25
C LEU A 91 -15.34 -12.48 13.63
N GLY A 92 -14.89 -13.08 14.74
CA GLY A 92 -15.20 -14.46 15.09
C GLY A 92 -14.31 -15.46 14.32
N VAL A 93 -14.05 -16.61 14.95
CA VAL A 93 -13.12 -17.64 14.43
C VAL A 93 -13.56 -18.17 13.06
N ALA A 94 -14.86 -18.27 12.79
CA ALA A 94 -15.40 -18.82 11.54
C ALA A 94 -15.19 -17.89 10.33
N ASP A 95 -15.11 -16.57 10.56
CA ASP A 95 -14.98 -15.58 9.49
C ASP A 95 -13.51 -15.23 9.20
N MET A 96 -12.54 -15.68 10.01
CA MET A 96 -11.12 -15.55 9.68
C MET A 96 -10.71 -16.57 8.62
N LEU A 97 -11.01 -16.24 7.35
CA LEU A 97 -10.79 -17.09 6.18
C LEU A 97 -9.33 -17.53 5.97
N ASP A 98 -8.34 -16.76 6.44
CA ASP A 98 -6.92 -17.09 6.31
C ASP A 98 -6.07 -16.29 7.32
N GLU A 99 -6.01 -16.78 8.55
CA GLU A 99 -5.24 -16.16 9.64
C GLU A 99 -3.76 -16.03 9.26
N ASP A 100 -3.15 -17.08 8.70
CA ASP A 100 -1.74 -17.10 8.32
C ASP A 100 -1.40 -16.00 7.29
N LYS A 101 -2.27 -15.77 6.29
CA LYS A 101 -2.08 -14.66 5.35
C LYS A 101 -2.19 -13.31 6.04
N LEU A 102 -3.12 -13.14 6.98
CA LEU A 102 -3.28 -11.89 7.71
C LEU A 102 -2.05 -11.60 8.59
N LEU A 103 -1.52 -12.63 9.26
CA LEU A 103 -0.30 -12.54 10.06
C LEU A 103 0.96 -12.31 9.22
N SER A 104 0.92 -12.62 7.92
CA SER A 104 2.02 -12.29 6.99
C SER A 104 2.11 -10.81 6.61
N VAL A 105 1.10 -10.00 6.96
CA VAL A 105 1.06 -8.56 6.68
C VAL A 105 2.04 -7.84 7.60
N SER A 106 3.05 -7.21 7.01
CA SER A 106 4.07 -6.47 7.76
C SER A 106 3.55 -5.11 8.19
N ILE A 107 3.98 -4.63 9.36
CA ILE A 107 3.65 -3.29 9.86
C ILE A 107 4.86 -2.37 9.64
N ILE A 108 4.61 -1.21 9.05
CA ILE A 108 5.62 -0.18 8.78
C ILE A 108 5.29 1.04 9.62
N VAL A 109 6.14 1.32 10.61
CA VAL A 109 6.02 2.48 11.50
C VAL A 109 6.65 3.69 10.83
N LEU A 110 5.83 4.67 10.51
CA LEU A 110 6.21 5.88 9.79
C LEU A 110 6.54 7.05 10.74
N PRO A 111 7.25 8.09 10.25
CA PRO A 111 7.42 9.33 11.00
C PRO A 111 6.06 9.95 11.38
N PRO A 112 5.99 10.78 12.42
CA PRO A 112 4.75 11.42 12.87
C PRO A 112 4.23 12.52 11.91
N GLU A 113 4.92 12.74 10.79
CA GLU A 113 4.51 13.71 9.78
C GLU A 113 3.23 13.25 9.07
N THR A 114 2.41 14.20 8.64
CA THR A 114 1.20 13.91 7.86
C THR A 114 1.55 13.16 6.59
N ILE A 115 0.94 11.99 6.42
CA ILE A 115 1.04 11.21 5.19
C ILE A 115 0.00 11.74 4.22
N THR A 116 0.38 11.93 2.97
CA THR A 116 -0.57 12.30 1.91
C THR A 116 -0.78 11.12 0.96
N HIS A 117 -2.02 10.67 0.82
CA HIS A 117 -2.43 9.62 -0.10
C HIS A 117 -3.45 10.19 -1.09
N PHE A 118 -3.19 10.10 -2.40
CA PHE A 118 -4.06 10.71 -3.43
C PHE A 118 -4.43 12.18 -3.17
N LYS A 119 -3.50 12.97 -2.60
CA LYS A 119 -3.68 14.38 -2.19
C LYS A 119 -4.57 14.59 -0.95
N GLU A 120 -4.96 13.53 -0.25
CA GLU A 120 -5.67 13.59 1.02
C GLU A 120 -4.74 13.25 2.17
N ALA A 121 -4.89 13.93 3.31
CA ALA A 121 -4.16 13.59 4.52
C ALA A 121 -4.72 12.29 5.10
N VAL A 122 -3.85 11.32 5.36
CA VAL A 122 -4.23 10.05 5.97
C VAL A 122 -3.39 9.76 7.20
N GLU A 123 -3.99 9.03 8.13
CA GLU A 123 -3.39 8.64 9.41
C GLU A 123 -2.63 7.31 9.30
N GLY A 124 -3.12 6.44 8.41
CA GLY A 124 -2.53 5.19 8.00
C GLY A 124 -3.02 4.81 6.60
N PHE A 125 -2.41 3.80 5.99
CA PHE A 125 -2.93 3.18 4.77
C PHE A 125 -2.39 1.76 4.62
N ILE A 126 -3.08 0.94 3.83
CA ILE A 126 -2.60 -0.39 3.47
C ILE A 126 -1.98 -0.44 2.07
N GLY A 127 -0.91 -1.22 1.94
CA GLY A 127 -0.51 -1.85 0.69
C GLY A 127 -0.93 -3.31 0.65
N LEU A 128 -0.58 -4.04 -0.42
CA LEU A 128 -0.97 -5.46 -0.60
C LEU A 128 -0.58 -6.40 0.56
N LYS A 129 0.54 -6.11 1.24
CA LYS A 129 1.11 -6.91 2.34
C LYS A 129 1.71 -6.04 3.45
N TYR A 130 1.34 -4.77 3.49
CA TYR A 130 1.94 -3.79 4.38
C TYR A 130 0.86 -2.93 5.00
N ILE A 131 0.90 -2.74 6.31
CA ILE A 131 0.16 -1.71 7.01
C ILE A 131 1.14 -0.57 7.28
N PHE A 132 0.84 0.62 6.78
CA PHE A 132 1.62 1.81 7.03
C PHE A 132 0.90 2.66 8.07
N ILE A 133 1.54 2.92 9.20
CA ILE A 133 0.93 3.63 10.32
C ILE A 133 1.92 4.65 10.87
N ARG A 134 1.44 5.86 11.17
CA ARG A 134 2.28 6.87 11.82
C ARG A 134 2.61 6.43 13.25
N ARG A 135 3.84 6.71 13.67
CA ARG A 135 4.33 6.34 15.01
C ARG A 135 3.48 6.92 16.14
N ASP A 136 3.03 8.16 16.02
CA ASP A 136 2.21 8.83 17.03
C ASP A 136 0.76 8.35 17.07
N LEU A 137 0.35 7.55 16.08
CA LEU A 137 -0.98 6.93 15.96
C LEU A 137 -0.90 5.39 16.05
N PHE A 138 0.21 4.85 16.55
CA PHE A 138 0.39 3.41 16.74
C PHE A 138 -0.40 2.93 17.96
N ASP A 139 -1.71 2.79 17.77
CA ASP A 139 -2.65 2.36 18.81
C ASP A 139 -3.53 1.20 18.34
N GLU A 140 -4.31 0.67 19.28
CA GLU A 140 -5.11 -0.52 19.07
C GLU A 140 -6.17 -0.32 17.98
N SER A 141 -6.93 0.78 18.08
CA SER A 141 -8.05 1.10 17.17
C SER A 141 -7.55 1.27 15.75
N ARG A 142 -6.45 1.99 15.56
CA ARG A 142 -5.86 2.22 14.23
C ARG A 142 -5.30 0.96 13.60
N LEU A 143 -4.62 0.12 14.38
CA LEU A 143 -4.15 -1.16 13.85
C LEU A 143 -5.31 -2.09 13.49
N VAL A 144 -6.37 -2.14 14.29
CA VAL A 144 -7.58 -2.92 13.95
C VAL A 144 -8.20 -2.42 12.65
N HIS A 145 -8.32 -1.09 12.48
CA HIS A 145 -8.84 -0.47 11.26
C HIS A 145 -8.03 -0.88 10.02
N GLU A 146 -6.70 -0.74 10.06
CA GLU A 146 -5.84 -1.09 8.92
C GLU A 146 -5.77 -2.60 8.67
N TRP A 147 -5.78 -3.43 9.71
CA TRP A 147 -5.89 -4.88 9.51
C TRP A 147 -7.21 -5.29 8.90
N LEU A 148 -8.30 -4.60 9.21
CA LEU A 148 -9.59 -4.88 8.62
C LEU A 148 -9.56 -4.58 7.12
N HIS A 149 -8.91 -3.49 6.71
CA HIS A 149 -8.60 -3.25 5.29
C HIS A 149 -7.81 -4.40 4.68
N ALA A 150 -6.75 -4.88 5.36
CA ALA A 150 -5.94 -6.00 4.87
C ALA A 150 -6.76 -7.31 4.76
N TYR A 151 -7.57 -7.63 5.76
CA TYR A 151 -8.49 -8.77 5.76
C TYR A 151 -9.41 -8.72 4.55
N PHE A 152 -10.07 -7.59 4.33
CA PHE A 152 -11.00 -7.42 3.22
C PHE A 152 -10.29 -7.51 1.86
N PHE A 153 -9.08 -6.97 1.76
CA PHE A 153 -8.26 -7.06 0.56
C PHE A 153 -7.90 -8.53 0.24
N LEU A 154 -7.50 -9.30 1.25
CA LEU A 154 -7.12 -10.70 1.11
C LEU A 154 -8.32 -11.63 0.84
N ALA A 155 -9.42 -11.45 1.57
CA ALA A 155 -10.59 -12.32 1.51
C ALA A 155 -11.45 -12.07 0.26
N TYR A 156 -11.65 -10.80 -0.13
CA TYR A 156 -12.62 -10.45 -1.17
C TYR A 156 -11.99 -9.84 -2.42
N ARG A 157 -10.67 -9.56 -2.43
CA ARG A 157 -9.95 -8.93 -3.56
C ARG A 157 -10.58 -7.62 -4.04
N TRP A 158 -11.33 -6.95 -3.18
CA TRP A 158 -12.00 -5.70 -3.48
C TRP A 158 -10.99 -4.56 -3.61
N ARG A 159 -11.36 -3.54 -4.38
CA ARG A 159 -10.56 -2.32 -4.57
C ARG A 159 -11.13 -1.20 -3.70
N SER A 160 -10.29 -0.64 -2.82
CA SER A 160 -10.47 0.61 -2.07
C SER A 160 -11.78 0.78 -1.26
N ASN A 161 -12.07 2.05 -0.88
CA ASN A 161 -13.04 2.59 0.10
C ASN A 161 -14.43 1.95 0.22
N LEU A 162 -14.83 1.03 -0.67
CA LEU A 162 -16.07 0.26 -0.55
C LEU A 162 -16.13 -0.58 0.73
N PHE A 163 -14.98 -0.94 1.30
CA PHE A 163 -14.90 -1.65 2.59
C PHE A 163 -15.60 -0.90 3.72
N HIS A 164 -15.41 0.41 3.81
CA HIS A 164 -16.03 1.26 4.83
C HIS A 164 -17.56 1.24 4.80
N GLN A 165 -18.16 0.79 3.70
CA GLN A 165 -19.60 0.65 3.56
C GLN A 165 -20.12 -0.68 4.09
N SER A 166 -19.26 -1.69 4.22
CA SER A 166 -19.66 -3.02 4.69
C SER A 166 -20.10 -2.97 6.16
N PRO A 167 -21.14 -3.73 6.55
CA PRO A 167 -21.58 -3.81 7.95
C PRO A 167 -20.48 -4.26 8.89
N LEU A 168 -19.64 -5.21 8.45
CA LEU A 168 -18.53 -5.73 9.23
C LEU A 168 -17.46 -4.67 9.46
N PHE A 169 -17.12 -3.84 8.45
CA PHE A 169 -16.19 -2.73 8.65
C PHE A 169 -16.72 -1.70 9.63
N LYS A 170 -18.01 -1.34 9.52
CA LYS A 170 -18.65 -0.40 10.46
C LYS A 170 -18.70 -0.95 11.88
N LYS A 171 -18.76 -2.27 12.05
CA LYS A 171 -18.78 -2.93 13.36
C LYS A 171 -17.38 -3.00 13.98
N CYS A 172 -16.36 -3.36 13.20
CA CYS A 172 -15.05 -3.74 13.72
C CYS A 172 -13.94 -2.70 13.48
N GLY A 173 -14.10 -1.80 12.52
CA GLY A 173 -13.05 -0.88 12.08
C GLY A 173 -13.31 0.58 12.45
N GLN A 174 -14.18 0.85 13.43
CA GLN A 174 -14.37 2.21 13.98
C GLN A 174 -13.37 2.51 15.09
#